data_AF-A0A7X9BUS6-F1
#
_entry.id   AF-A0A7X9BUS6-F1
#
_cell.length_a   1.000
_cell.length_b   1.000
_cell.length_c   1.000
_cell.angle_alpha   90.00
_cell.angle_beta   90.00
_cell.angle_gamma   90.00
#
_symmetry.space_group_name_H-M   'P 1'
#
loop_
_entity.id
_entity.type
_entity.pdbx_description
1 polymer ?
#
loop_
_entity_poly.entity_id
_entity_poly.type
_entity_poly.pdbx_seq_one_letter_code
_entity_poly.pdbx_strand_id
1 'polypeptide(L)'
;MPKKQDIKRVLVIGSGPIVIGQAAEFDYAGTQACQALKDEGIETILVNSNPATIMTDTEIADKVYIEPLNVDTLKKVILKDKPDSILPTLGGQTGLNLATEL
;
A
#
# COMPACT_ATOMS: atom_id res chain seq x y z
N MET A 1 -16.20 8.31 15.16
CA MET A 1 -16.42 9.12 13.93
C MET A 1 -16.73 8.14 12.81
N PRO A 2 -17.74 8.40 11.97
CA PRO A 2 -18.05 7.53 10.84
C PRO A 2 -16.98 7.60 9.74
N LYS A 3 -17.04 6.66 8.78
CA LYS A 3 -16.19 6.65 7.58
C LYS A 3 -16.22 8.01 6.85
N LYS A 4 -15.05 8.48 6.41
CA LYS A 4 -14.90 9.65 5.55
C LYS A 4 -15.39 9.33 4.12
N GLN A 5 -16.41 10.04 3.66
CA GLN A 5 -17.12 9.75 2.40
C GLN A 5 -16.40 10.31 1.15
N ASP A 6 -15.48 11.24 1.35
CA ASP A 6 -14.65 11.87 0.31
C ASP A 6 -13.48 10.98 -0.13
N ILE A 7 -13.06 10.03 0.69
CA ILE A 7 -11.98 9.08 0.37
C ILE A 7 -12.57 7.86 -0.32
N LYS A 8 -12.27 7.70 -1.62
CA LYS A 8 -12.75 6.57 -2.43
C LYS A 8 -11.61 5.66 -2.85
N ARG A 9 -10.39 6.18 -2.96
CA ARG A 9 -9.19 5.46 -3.42
C ARG A 9 -8.02 5.72 -2.49
N VAL A 10 -7.40 4.66 -2.00
CA VAL A 10 -6.27 4.74 -1.08
C VAL A 10 -5.05 4.04 -1.67
N LEU A 11 -3.92 4.75 -1.70
CA LEU A 11 -2.62 4.17 -2.00
C LEU A 11 -2.03 3.58 -0.71
N VAL A 12 -1.85 2.27 -0.68
CA VAL A 12 -1.15 1.54 0.37
C VAL A 12 0.31 1.35 -0.06
N ILE A 13 1.25 1.73 0.82
CA ILE A 13 2.69 1.54 0.58
C ILE A 13 3.14 0.31 1.35
N GLY A 14 3.59 -0.73 0.64
CA GLY A 14 4.13 -1.96 1.22
C GLY A 14 5.56 -1.79 1.77
N SER A 15 6.08 -2.86 2.36
CA SER A 15 7.39 -2.88 3.02
C SER A 15 8.56 -3.16 2.08
N GLY A 16 8.31 -3.77 0.92
CA GLY A 16 9.34 -4.31 0.06
C GLY A 16 9.89 -5.64 0.55
N PRO A 17 11.11 -6.04 0.13
CA PRO A 17 11.67 -7.35 0.44
C PRO A 17 11.85 -7.54 1.94
N ILE A 18 11.75 -8.80 2.39
CA ILE A 18 11.99 -9.18 3.78
C ILE A 18 13.47 -8.98 4.12
N VAL A 19 13.71 -8.27 5.23
CA VAL A 19 15.03 -8.06 5.82
C VAL A 19 14.98 -8.25 7.34
N ILE A 20 16.13 -8.43 7.97
CA ILE A 20 16.20 -8.49 9.44
C ILE A 20 15.66 -7.18 10.02
N GLY A 21 14.66 -7.26 10.89
CA GLY A 21 13.98 -6.12 11.51
C GLY A 21 12.81 -5.54 10.71
N GLN A 22 12.54 -6.05 9.50
CA GLN A 22 11.35 -5.71 8.72
C GLN A 22 10.95 -6.92 7.86
N ALA A 23 10.03 -7.74 8.35
CA ALA A 23 9.73 -9.04 7.78
C ALA A 23 8.23 -9.23 7.47
N ALA A 24 7.73 -10.46 7.63
CA ALA A 24 6.41 -10.89 7.20
C ALA A 24 5.25 -10.20 7.96
N GLU A 25 5.53 -9.55 9.10
CA GLU A 25 4.54 -8.78 9.85
C GLU A 25 3.86 -7.69 9.00
N PHE A 26 4.57 -7.15 8.00
CA PHE A 26 4.02 -6.12 7.11
C PHE A 26 3.21 -6.70 5.95
N ASP A 27 3.47 -7.93 5.53
CA ASP A 27 2.56 -8.65 4.62
C ASP A 27 1.23 -8.93 5.32
N TYR A 28 1.29 -9.43 6.55
CA TYR A 28 0.10 -9.65 7.37
C TYR A 28 -0.70 -8.36 7.60
N ALA A 29 -0.04 -7.29 8.08
CA ALA A 29 -0.71 -6.01 8.34
C ALA A 29 -1.22 -5.34 7.07
N GLY A 30 -0.45 -5.39 5.98
CA GLY A 30 -0.84 -4.86 4.67
C GLY A 30 -2.06 -5.58 4.10
N THR A 31 -2.09 -6.92 4.18
CA THR A 31 -3.23 -7.74 3.77
C THR A 31 -4.50 -7.36 4.54
N GLN A 32 -4.41 -7.25 5.87
CA GLN A 32 -5.56 -6.85 6.69
C GLN A 32 -6.09 -5.47 6.33
N ALA A 33 -5.21 -4.52 6.05
CA ALA A 33 -5.64 -3.19 5.67
C ALA A 33 -6.30 -3.14 4.30
N CYS A 34 -5.75 -3.86 3.30
CA CYS A 34 -6.37 -3.96 1.99
C CYS A 34 -7.79 -4.55 2.09
N GLN A 35 -7.95 -5.62 2.86
CA GLN A 35 -9.26 -6.23 3.11
C GLN A 35 -10.22 -5.26 3.82
N ALA A 36 -9.77 -4.62 4.91
CA ALA A 36 -10.61 -3.67 5.66
C ALA A 36 -11.06 -2.47 4.81
N LEU A 37 -10.18 -1.94 3.95
CA LEU A 37 -10.52 -0.86 3.02
C LEU A 37 -11.54 -1.35 1.97
N LYS A 38 -11.35 -2.55 1.44
CA LYS A 38 -12.23 -3.17 0.45
C LYS A 38 -13.63 -3.47 1.02
N ASP A 39 -13.72 -3.97 2.24
CA ASP A 39 -14.99 -4.23 2.95
C ASP A 39 -15.79 -2.93 3.16
N GLU A 40 -15.09 -1.81 3.34
CA GLU A 40 -15.69 -0.48 3.39
C GLU A 40 -16.01 0.09 1.99
N GLY A 41 -15.70 -0.61 0.90
CA GLY A 41 -15.92 -0.14 -0.47
C GLY A 41 -14.97 0.98 -0.90
N ILE A 42 -13.75 0.99 -0.39
CA ILE A 42 -12.66 1.88 -0.80
C ILE A 42 -11.76 1.10 -1.77
N GLU A 43 -11.50 1.64 -2.97
CA GLU A 43 -10.59 1.04 -3.93
C GLU A 43 -9.15 1.15 -3.40
N THR A 44 -8.44 0.04 -3.46
CA THR A 44 -7.08 -0.11 -2.93
C THR A 44 -6.07 -0.18 -4.07
N ILE A 45 -5.10 0.74 -4.02
CA ILE A 45 -3.95 0.75 -4.91
C ILE A 45 -2.75 0.37 -4.05
N LEU A 46 -2.17 -0.79 -4.29
CA LEU A 46 -1.01 -1.27 -3.55
C LEU A 46 0.25 -1.16 -4.39
N VAL A 47 1.34 -0.66 -3.78
CA VAL A 47 2.69 -0.77 -4.33
C VAL A 47 3.55 -1.56 -3.36
N ASN A 48 4.13 -2.66 -3.81
CA ASN A 48 5.08 -3.45 -3.03
C ASN A 48 6.04 -4.19 -3.95
N SER A 49 7.36 -4.07 -3.74
CA SER A 49 8.35 -4.71 -4.60
C SER A 49 8.56 -6.20 -4.31
N ASN A 50 8.01 -6.72 -3.22
CA ASN A 50 8.14 -8.13 -2.86
C ASN A 50 7.03 -8.98 -3.50
N PRO A 51 7.32 -9.86 -4.47
CA PRO A 51 6.30 -10.69 -5.12
C PRO A 51 5.84 -11.87 -4.25
N ALA A 52 6.54 -12.18 -3.16
CA ALA A 52 6.25 -13.33 -2.30
C ALA A 52 5.38 -12.92 -1.10
N THR A 53 4.32 -12.14 -1.34
CA THR A 53 3.43 -11.62 -0.28
C THR A 53 1.96 -11.86 -0.64
N ILE A 54 1.13 -12.15 0.35
CA ILE A 54 -0.32 -12.30 0.15
C ILE A 54 -0.94 -10.96 -0.23
N MET A 55 -0.46 -9.85 0.33
CA MET A 55 -1.01 -8.53 0.03
C MET A 55 -0.92 -8.16 -1.46
N THR A 56 0.03 -8.74 -2.21
CA THR A 56 0.19 -8.53 -3.65
C THR A 56 -0.68 -9.43 -4.53
N ASP A 57 -1.50 -10.30 -3.95
CA ASP A 57 -2.46 -11.08 -4.71
C ASP A 57 -3.60 -10.19 -5.23
N THR A 58 -4.03 -10.43 -6.47
CA THR A 58 -5.07 -9.64 -7.15
C THR A 58 -6.45 -9.75 -6.50
N GLU A 59 -6.64 -10.70 -5.59
CA GLU A 59 -7.87 -10.83 -4.81
C GLU A 59 -7.89 -9.89 -3.60
N ILE A 60 -6.71 -9.45 -3.13
CA ILE A 60 -6.53 -8.67 -1.90
C ILE A 60 -6.64 -7.17 -2.16
N ALA A 61 -6.01 -6.66 -3.22
CA ALA A 61 -6.08 -5.25 -3.60
C ALA A 61 -6.60 -5.08 -5.03
N ASP A 62 -7.30 -3.97 -5.30
CA ASP A 62 -7.94 -3.72 -6.61
C ASP A 62 -6.90 -3.43 -7.70
N LYS A 63 -5.81 -2.75 -7.34
CA LYS A 63 -4.64 -2.55 -8.21
C LYS A 63 -3.37 -2.89 -7.45
N VAL A 64 -2.54 -3.74 -8.03
CA VAL A 64 -1.25 -4.14 -7.47
C VAL A 64 -0.14 -3.72 -8.42
N TYR A 65 0.85 -3.02 -7.86
CA TYR A 65 2.11 -2.68 -8.52
C TYR A 65 3.25 -3.41 -7.83
N ILE A 66 3.73 -4.47 -8.48
CA ILE A 66 4.98 -5.14 -8.09
C ILE A 66 6.15 -4.42 -8.75
N GLU A 67 6.46 -3.25 -8.21
CA GLU A 67 7.42 -2.30 -8.77
C GLU A 67 8.44 -1.86 -7.70
N PRO A 68 9.61 -1.32 -8.07
CA PRO A 68 10.58 -0.82 -7.10
C PRO A 68 9.97 0.23 -6.16
N LEU A 69 10.10 0.03 -4.85
CA LEU A 69 9.63 0.96 -3.83
C LEU A 69 10.58 2.15 -3.69
N ASN A 70 10.37 3.17 -4.53
CA ASN A 70 11.07 4.44 -4.51
C ASN A 70 10.12 5.59 -4.87
N VAL A 71 10.57 6.83 -4.60
CA VAL A 71 9.77 8.05 -4.82
C VAL A 71 9.32 8.21 -6.27
N ASP A 72 10.17 7.89 -7.24
CA ASP A 72 9.83 8.05 -8.66
C ASP A 72 8.71 7.10 -9.10
N THR A 73 8.76 5.84 -8.67
CA THR A 73 7.69 4.87 -8.89
C THR A 73 6.40 5.34 -8.24
N LEU A 74 6.46 5.75 -6.96
CA LEU A 74 5.27 6.21 -6.24
C LEU A 74 4.66 7.46 -6.89
N LYS A 75 5.47 8.43 -7.34
CA LYS A 75 4.98 9.61 -8.07
C LYS A 75 4.29 9.23 -9.39
N LYS A 76 4.83 8.26 -10.13
CA LYS A 76 4.19 7.75 -11.35
C LYS A 76 2.83 7.09 -11.06
N VAL A 77 2.76 6.27 -10.01
CA VAL A 77 1.51 5.63 -9.57
C VAL A 77 0.49 6.67 -9.11
N ILE A 78 0.90 7.64 -8.28
CA ILE A 78 0.03 8.74 -7.81
C ILE A 78 -0.49 9.56 -9.00
N LEU A 79 0.36 9.90 -9.97
CA LEU A 79 -0.05 10.67 -11.14
C LEU A 79 -1.05 9.90 -12.02
N LYS A 80 -0.82 8.59 -12.20
CA LYS A 80 -1.66 7.71 -13.02
C LYS A 80 -3.00 7.42 -12.36
N ASP A 81 -2.98 6.95 -11.12
CA ASP A 81 -4.18 6.46 -10.43
C ASP A 81 -4.88 7.52 -9.57
N LYS A 82 -4.22 8.64 -9.25
CA LYS A 82 -4.78 9.77 -8.50
C LYS A 82 -5.49 9.33 -7.20
N PRO A 83 -4.81 8.62 -6.28
CA PRO A 83 -5.41 8.24 -5.00
C PRO A 83 -5.85 9.47 -4.21
N ASP A 84 -6.94 9.35 -3.44
CA ASP A 84 -7.46 10.44 -2.59
C ASP A 84 -6.67 10.54 -1.28
N SER A 85 -6.05 9.44 -0.86
CA SER A 85 -5.24 9.37 0.35
C SER A 85 -4.11 8.35 0.22
N ILE A 86 -3.11 8.46 1.09
CA ILE A 86 -1.97 7.54 1.19
C ILE A 86 -1.96 6.94 2.59
N LEU A 87 -1.78 5.62 2.68
CA LEU A 87 -1.65 4.87 3.92
C LEU A 87 -0.22 4.31 4.04
N PRO A 88 0.71 5.05 4.66
CA PRO A 88 2.13 4.69 4.69
C PRO A 88 2.55 3.86 5.90
N THR A 89 1.63 3.62 6.85
CA THR A 89 1.92 3.06 8.17
C THR A 89 2.00 1.53 8.19
N LEU A 90 1.88 0.88 7.03
CA LEU A 90 1.81 -0.59 6.91
C LEU A 90 3.03 -1.17 6.17
N GLY A 91 3.94 -0.32 5.72
CA GLY A 91 5.17 -0.71 5.03
C GLY A 91 6.42 -0.62 5.91
N GLY A 92 6.26 -0.65 7.25
CA GLY A 92 7.37 -0.49 8.18
C GLY A 92 8.09 0.85 8.01
N GLN A 93 9.41 0.84 8.24
CA GLN A 93 10.22 2.06 8.08
C GLN A 93 10.32 2.48 6.61
N THR A 94 10.32 1.52 5.68
CA THR A 94 10.31 1.79 4.23
C THR A 94 9.11 2.66 3.84
N GLY A 95 7.90 2.27 4.26
CA GLY A 95 6.68 3.02 3.97
C GLY A 95 6.70 4.44 4.55
N LEU A 96 7.16 4.60 5.79
CA LEU A 96 7.25 5.90 6.46
C LEU A 96 8.28 6.84 5.83
N ASN A 97 9.45 6.31 5.46
CA ASN A 97 10.50 7.10 4.81
C ASN A 97 10.01 7.61 3.45
N LEU A 98 9.47 6.71 2.62
CA LEU A 98 8.96 7.08 1.29
C LEU A 98 7.85 8.11 1.37
N ALA A 99 6.96 8.01 2.36
CA ALA A 99 5.90 8.99 2.56
C ALA A 99 6.40 10.37 3.00
N THR A 100 7.53 10.43 3.69
CA THR A 100 8.15 11.70 4.10
C THR A 100 8.87 12.39 2.93
N GLU A 101 9.31 11.62 1.94
CA GLU A 101 10.00 12.11 0.74
C GLU A 101 9.05 12.46 -0.44
N LEU A 102 7.76 12.13 -0.31
CA LEU A 102 6.72 12.36 -1.33
C LEU A 102 6.19 13.79 -1.31
#